data_AF-A0A378BKB6-F1
#
_entry.id   AF-A0A378BKB6-F1
#
_cell.length_a   1.000
_cell.length_b   1.000
_cell.length_c   1.000
_cell.angle_alpha   90.00
_cell.angle_beta   90.00
_cell.angle_gamma   90.00
#
_symmetry.space_group_name_H-M   'P 1'
#
loop_
_entity.id
_entity.type
_entity.pdbx_description
1 polymer ?
#
loop_
_entity_poly.entity_id
_entity_poly.type
_entity_poly.pdbx_seq_one_letter_code
_entity_poly.pdbx_strand_id
1 'polypeptide(L)'
;MGRGLALVPEERRKEGIFIEEPIAMNLAVSADNSFSRWSLFGHRQAWRWAEEVIARLGVRATGPGQTLRRLSGGNQQKVAIGKWLRGDANVFDF
;
A
#
# COMPACT_ATOMS: atom_id res chain seq x y z
N MET A 1 6.91 -15.13 31.31
CA MET A 1 5.99 -15.63 30.26
C MET A 1 5.32 -14.43 29.60
N GLY A 2 5.28 -14.39 28.26
CA GLY A 2 4.45 -13.44 27.50
C GLY A 2 5.02 -12.06 27.20
N ARG A 3 6.25 -11.97 26.66
CA ARG A 3 6.69 -10.75 25.95
C ARG A 3 6.09 -10.75 24.55
N GLY A 4 5.09 -9.92 24.33
CA GLY A 4 4.41 -9.77 23.04
C GLY A 4 3.75 -8.41 22.86
N LEU A 5 4.30 -7.36 23.47
CA LEU A 5 3.95 -6.00 23.08
C LEU A 5 4.63 -5.75 21.74
N ALA A 6 3.88 -5.98 20.66
CA ALA A 6 4.27 -5.53 19.34
C ALA A 6 4.30 -3.99 19.36
N LEU A 7 5.45 -3.43 19.72
CA LEU A 7 5.77 -2.03 19.50
C LEU A 7 5.70 -1.80 17.99
N VAL A 8 4.57 -1.29 17.53
CA VAL A 8 4.47 -0.70 16.20
C VAL A 8 5.22 0.64 16.30
N PRO A 9 6.44 0.77 15.74
CA PRO A 9 7.21 1.99 15.85
C PRO A 9 6.40 3.15 15.27
N GLU A 10 6.50 4.32 15.89
CA GLU A 10 5.76 5.53 15.51
C GLU A 10 5.96 5.91 14.03
N GLU A 11 7.09 5.53 13.42
CA GLU A 11 7.32 5.72 11.99
C GLU A 11 6.28 5.01 11.11
N ARG A 12 5.71 3.87 11.55
CA ARG A 12 4.67 3.14 10.81
C ARG A 12 3.33 3.89 10.76
N ARG A 13 3.04 4.78 11.73
CA ARG A 13 1.85 5.65 11.66
C ARG A 13 2.03 6.80 10.68
N LYS A 14 3.26 7.28 10.47
CA LYS A 14 3.53 8.45 9.61
C LYS A 14 3.35 8.17 8.11
N GLU A 15 3.55 6.94 7.64
CA GLU A 15 3.44 6.62 6.20
C GLU A 15 2.06 6.12 5.77
N GLY A 16 1.14 5.83 6.70
CA GLY A 16 -0.20 5.35 6.37
C GLY A 16 -0.24 4.00 5.67
N ILE A 17 0.77 3.13 5.88
CA ILE A 17 0.86 1.79 5.29
C ILE A 17 0.51 0.68 6.28
N PHE A 18 -0.15 -0.37 5.78
CA PHE A 18 -0.48 -1.60 6.50
C PHE A 18 0.61 -2.65 6.26
N ILE A 19 1.59 -2.69 7.15
CA ILE A 19 2.82 -3.47 6.99
C ILE A 19 2.62 -5.00 6.90
N GLU A 20 1.58 -5.53 7.54
CA GLU A 20 1.27 -6.97 7.52
C GLU A 20 0.35 -7.35 6.34
N GLU A 21 -0.09 -6.36 5.56
CA GLU A 21 -0.99 -6.58 4.42
C GLU A 21 -0.22 -6.67 3.09
N PRO A 22 -0.83 -7.27 2.04
CA PRO A 22 -0.25 -7.28 0.70
C PRO A 22 -0.05 -5.88 0.11
N ILE A 23 0.88 -5.76 -0.84
CA ILE A 23 1.07 -4.54 -1.65
C ILE A 23 -0.25 -4.11 -2.31
N ALA A 24 -1.00 -5.06 -2.89
CA ALA A 24 -2.27 -4.77 -3.56
C ALA A 24 -3.31 -4.12 -2.64
N MET A 25 -3.40 -4.58 -1.39
CA MET A 25 -4.32 -4.01 -0.40
C MET A 25 -3.88 -2.59 -0.02
N ASN A 26 -2.59 -2.41 0.24
CA ASN A 26 -2.02 -1.10 0.59
C ASN A 26 -2.27 -0.04 -0.49
N LEU A 27 -2.12 -0.41 -1.76
CA LEU A 27 -2.34 0.47 -2.91
C LEU A 27 -3.82 0.63 -3.28
N ALA A 28 -4.67 -0.31 -2.85
CA ALA A 28 -6.10 -0.27 -3.10
C ALA A 28 -6.86 0.60 -2.08
N VAL A 29 -6.39 0.65 -0.84
CA VAL A 29 -6.96 1.49 0.22
C VAL A 29 -6.44 2.93 0.02
N SER A 30 -7.33 3.91 -0.08
CA SER A 30 -6.92 5.33 -0.13
C SER A 30 -6.84 5.92 1.29
N ALA A 31 -6.16 7.06 1.43
CA ALA A 31 -6.02 7.77 2.71
C ALA A 31 -7.35 8.36 3.24
N ASP A 32 -8.39 8.40 2.42
CA ASP A 32 -9.76 8.88 2.74
C ASP A 32 -10.62 7.87 3.52
N ASN A 33 -10.01 6.80 4.06
CA ASN A 33 -10.68 5.77 4.86
C ASN A 33 -11.77 4.98 4.09
N SER A 34 -11.63 4.88 2.77
CA SER A 34 -12.55 4.17 1.86
C SER A 34 -12.54 2.63 1.96
N PHE A 35 -12.33 2.07 3.16
CA PHE A 35 -12.40 0.63 3.40
C PHE A 35 -13.73 0.02 2.90
N SER A 36 -14.83 0.79 2.91
CA SER A 36 -16.12 0.37 2.34
C SER A 36 -16.11 0.21 0.82
N ARG A 37 -15.29 0.99 0.10
CA ARG A 37 -15.14 0.88 -1.36
C ARG A 37 -14.32 -0.35 -1.74
N TRP A 38 -13.44 -0.87 -0.87
CA TRP A 38 -12.67 -2.09 -1.14
C TRP A 38 -13.55 -3.32 -1.32
N SER A 39 -14.70 -3.38 -0.63
CA SER A 39 -15.74 -4.39 -0.82
C SER A 39 -16.39 -4.33 -2.22
N LEU A 40 -16.40 -3.16 -2.86
CA LEU A 40 -17.00 -2.91 -4.18
C LEU A 40 -15.97 -2.81 -5.32
N PHE A 41 -14.69 -2.56 -5.02
CA PHE A 41 -13.61 -2.55 -6.00
C PHE A 41 -13.19 -3.98 -6.31
N GLY A 42 -13.44 -4.41 -7.54
CA GLY A 42 -13.06 -5.74 -8.00
C GLY A 42 -11.58 -6.01 -7.76
N HIS A 43 -11.28 -7.07 -7.03
CA HIS A 43 -9.93 -7.57 -6.71
C HIS A 43 -8.98 -7.53 -7.93
N ARG A 44 -9.50 -7.73 -9.14
CA ARG A 44 -8.76 -7.63 -10.42
C ARG A 44 -8.23 -6.23 -10.72
N GLN A 45 -9.01 -5.18 -10.48
CA GLN A 45 -8.59 -3.78 -10.69
C GLN A 45 -7.51 -3.37 -9.69
N ALA A 46 -7.67 -3.74 -8.42
CA ALA A 46 -6.65 -3.52 -7.38
C ALA A 46 -5.33 -4.22 -7.72
N TRP A 47 -5.43 -5.46 -8.21
CA TRP A 47 -4.26 -6.24 -8.62
C TRP A 47 -3.52 -5.57 -9.79
N ARG A 48 -4.23 -5.18 -10.85
CA ARG A 48 -3.65 -4.48 -12.01
C ARG A 48 -3.01 -3.15 -11.63
N TRP A 49 -3.69 -2.36 -10.80
CA TRP A 49 -3.14 -1.11 -10.28
C TRP A 49 -1.83 -1.34 -9.52
N ALA A 50 -1.77 -2.39 -8.70
CA ALA A 50 -0.54 -2.72 -7.99
C ALA A 50 0.59 -3.16 -8.94
N GLU A 51 0.30 -3.91 -10.00
CA GLU A 51 1.28 -4.25 -11.04
C GLU A 51 1.84 -2.98 -11.72
N GLU A 52 0.97 -2.04 -12.07
CA GLU A 52 1.36 -0.76 -12.66
C GLU A 52 2.25 0.05 -11.72
N VAL A 53 1.88 0.18 -10.44
CA VAL A 53 2.70 0.91 -9.46
C VAL A 53 4.04 0.23 -9.21
N ILE A 54 4.06 -1.11 -9.11
CA ILE A 54 5.30 -1.89 -8.95
C ILE A 54 6.25 -1.59 -10.11
N ALA A 55 5.74 -1.60 -11.34
CA ALA A 55 6.52 -1.28 -12.53
C ALA A 55 6.97 0.20 -12.56
N ARG A 56 6.04 1.14 -12.35
CA ARG A 56 6.30 2.59 -12.44
C ARG A 56 7.32 3.08 -11.40
N LEU A 57 7.26 2.57 -10.17
CA LEU A 57 8.15 3.00 -9.08
C LEU A 57 9.37 2.09 -8.93
N GLY A 58 9.48 1.02 -9.73
CA GLY A 58 10.54 0.02 -9.63
C GLY A 58 10.58 -0.62 -8.23
N VAL A 59 9.41 -1.04 -7.73
CA VAL A 59 9.32 -1.77 -6.46
C VAL A 59 9.86 -3.17 -6.68
N ARG A 60 10.92 -3.54 -5.94
CA ARG A 60 11.44 -4.91 -5.97
C ARG A 60 10.55 -5.81 -5.14
N ALA A 61 9.59 -6.45 -5.79
CA ALA A 61 8.66 -7.39 -5.20
C ALA A 61 8.48 -8.63 -6.10
N THR A 62 8.05 -9.74 -5.51
CA THR A 62 7.62 -10.94 -6.25
C THR A 62 6.23 -10.78 -6.89
N GLY A 63 5.53 -9.69 -6.57
CA GLY A 63 4.25 -9.31 -7.17
C GLY A 63 3.30 -8.66 -6.16
N PRO A 64 2.08 -8.27 -6.60
CA PRO A 64 1.09 -7.56 -5.78
C PRO A 64 0.66 -8.28 -4.49
N GLY A 65 0.76 -9.61 -4.47
CA GLY A 65 0.42 -10.44 -3.30
C GLY A 65 1.50 -10.50 -2.22
N GLN A 66 2.70 -9.95 -2.44
CA GLN A 66 3.76 -9.97 -1.43
C GLN A 66 3.37 -9.08 -0.23
N THR A 67 3.52 -9.62 0.98
CA THR A 67 3.34 -8.86 2.22
C THR A 67 4.37 -7.75 2.32
N LEU A 68 3.92 -6.54 2.67
CA LEU A 68 4.75 -5.35 2.70
C LEU A 68 5.96 -5.45 3.66
N ARG A 69 5.79 -6.13 4.80
CA ARG A 69 6.87 -6.42 5.77
C ARG A 69 8.08 -7.12 5.16
N ARG A 70 7.90 -7.86 4.05
CA ARG A 70 9.00 -8.58 3.37
C ARG A 70 9.78 -7.69 2.40
N LEU A 71 9.37 -6.45 2.18
CA LEU A 71 10.10 -5.48 1.38
C LEU A 71 11.16 -4.76 2.24
N SER A 72 12.23 -4.28 1.61
CA SER A 72 13.15 -3.34 2.26
C SER A 72 12.46 -2.01 2.55
N GLY A 73 12.94 -1.24 3.53
CA GLY A 73 12.35 0.07 3.87
C GLY A 73 12.18 1.00 2.66
N GLY A 74 13.17 1.08 1.77
CA GLY A 74 13.05 1.88 0.54
C GLY A 74 11.97 1.39 -0.43
N ASN A 75 11.67 0.08 -0.47
CA ASN A 75 10.56 -0.44 -1.27
C ASN A 75 9.21 -0.24 -0.56
N GLN A 76 9.19 -0.25 0.78
CA GLN A 76 8.00 0.11 1.55
C GLN A 76 7.61 1.57 1.31
N GLN A 77 8.58 2.48 1.34
CA GLN A 77 8.39 3.90 1.04
C GLN A 77 7.86 4.12 -0.39
N LYS A 78 8.36 3.38 -1.38
CA LYS A 78 7.81 3.42 -2.75
C LYS A 78 6.35 3.01 -2.81
N VAL A 79 5.96 1.96 -2.08
CA VAL A 79 4.54 1.56 -2.02
C VAL A 79 3.71 2.62 -1.31
N ALA A 80 4.23 3.23 -0.24
CA ALA A 80 3.58 4.35 0.43
C ALA A 80 3.34 5.52 -0.54
N ILE A 81 4.33 5.89 -1.36
CA ILE A 81 4.19 6.90 -2.43
C ILE A 81 3.12 6.49 -3.44
N GLY A 82 3.14 5.22 -3.89
CA GLY A 82 2.18 4.69 -4.85
C GLY A 82 0.72 4.76 -4.40
N LYS A 83 0.47 4.75 -3.09
CA LYS A 83 -0.87 4.91 -2.49
C LYS A 83 -1.49 6.27 -2.82
N TRP A 84 -0.66 7.32 -2.89
CA TRP A 84 -1.09 8.69 -3.19
C TRP A 84 -1.33 8.91 -4.68
N LEU A 85 -0.63 8.17 -5.56
CA LEU A 85 -0.83 8.24 -7.02
C LEU A 85 -2.25 7.85 -7.47
N ARG A 86 -2.98 7.07 -6.66
CA ARG A 86 -4.39 6.72 -6.94
C ARG A 86 -5.35 7.84 -6.53
N GLY A 87 -4.96 8.66 -5.55
CA GLY A 87 -5.74 9.80 -5.07
C GLY A 87 -5.90 10.91 -6.11
N ASP A 88 -5.00 10.98 -7.08
CA ASP A 88 -4.97 12.02 -8.13
C ASP A 88 -5.73 11.62 -9.42
N ALA A 89 -6.59 10.60 -9.39
CA ALA A 89 -7.53 10.34 -10.48
C ALA A 89 -8.63 11.43 -10.64
N ASN A 90 -8.52 12.54 -9.89
CA ASN A 90 -9.22 13.81 -10.10
C ASN A 90 -8.37 15.00 -9.60
N VAL A 91 -7.06 15.03 -9.87
CA VAL A 91 -6.36 16.32 -9.93
C VAL A 91 -6.43 16.78 -11.38
N PHE A 92 -7.55 17.43 -11.70
CA PHE A 92 -7.52 18.48 -12.70
C PHE A 92 -6.52 19.54 -12.22
N ASP A 93 -5.77 20.07 -13.18
CA ASP A 93 -4.89 21.23 -13.09
C ASP A 93 -5.29 22.25 -12.02
N PHE A 94 -4.30 22.73 -11.25
CA PHE A 94 -3.85 24.12 -11.03
C PHE A 94 -3.10 24.23 -9.70
#